data_AF-A0A4W3HXF1-F1
#
_entry.id   AF-A0A4W3HXF1-F1
#
_cell.length_a   1.000
_cell.length_b   1.000
_cell.length_c   1.000
_cell.angle_alpha   90.00
_cell.angle_beta   90.00
_cell.angle_gamma   90.00
#
_symmetry.space_group_name_H-M   'P 1'
#
loop_
_entity.id
_entity.type
_entity.pdbx_description
1 polymer ?
#
loop_
_entity_poly.entity_id
_entity_poly.type
_entity_poly.pdbx_seq_one_letter_code
_entity_poly.pdbx_strand_id
1 'polypeptide(L)'
;MTGNVSALPYLLMKNIIKSAFTLHDNVQFNNNRNSNPTSLEENNGEIHIFQPLGRIRNYFGEKISFYFALMETLLISLVVPAFLGVVVFLYGIYIRFVYNNKNNTITVLAFGMALDL
;
A
#
# COMPACT_ATOMS: atom_id res chain seq x y z
N MET A 1 2.47 25.48 -43.79
CA MET A 1 2.67 25.44 -42.33
C MET A 1 3.29 24.09 -41.96
N THR A 2 4.60 23.95 -42.10
CA THR A 2 5.33 22.74 -41.69
C THR A 2 5.85 22.98 -40.27
N GLY A 3 5.04 22.64 -39.27
CA GLY A 3 5.49 22.67 -37.88
C GLY A 3 6.61 21.66 -37.67
N ASN A 4 7.58 21.97 -36.80
CA ASN A 4 8.60 21.01 -36.39
C ASN A 4 7.91 19.80 -35.73
N VAL A 5 7.75 18.72 -36.49
CA VAL A 5 7.17 17.47 -35.98
C VAL A 5 8.31 16.61 -35.45
N SER A 6 8.18 16.16 -34.20
CA SER A 6 9.19 15.29 -33.59
C SER A 6 9.32 13.99 -34.39
N ALA A 7 10.52 13.70 -34.89
CA ALA A 7 10.75 12.60 -35.83
C ALA A 7 10.49 11.21 -35.21
N LEU A 8 10.84 11.01 -33.93
CA LEU A 8 10.71 9.72 -33.25
C LEU A 8 9.25 9.23 -33.14
N PRO A 9 8.29 9.99 -32.58
CA PRO A 9 6.89 9.56 -32.54
C PRO A 9 6.28 9.40 -33.93
N TYR A 10 6.73 10.20 -34.91
CA TYR A 10 6.30 10.06 -36.30
C TYR A 10 6.74 8.72 -36.93
N LEU A 11 7.97 8.27 -36.67
CA LEU A 11 8.49 6.99 -37.16
C LEU A 11 7.86 5.77 -36.47
N LEU A 12 7.53 5.89 -35.18
CA LEU A 12 6.76 4.88 -34.43
C LEU A 12 5.33 4.76 -34.97
N MET A 13 4.65 5.88 -35.18
CA MET A 13 3.29 5.90 -35.73
C MET A 13 3.22 5.34 -37.14
N LYS A 14 4.26 5.58 -37.94
CA LYS A 14 4.39 5.03 -39.30
C LYS A 14 4.80 3.55 -39.31
N ASN A 15 4.97 2.91 -38.14
CA ASN A 15 5.35 1.51 -37.98
C ASN A 15 6.68 1.15 -38.66
N ILE A 16 7.57 2.14 -38.81
CA ILE A 16 8.94 1.95 -39.34
C ILE A 16 9.86 1.46 -38.21
N ILE A 17 9.67 2.01 -37.01
CA ILE A 17 10.32 1.55 -35.79
C ILE A 17 9.27 0.81 -34.96
N LYS A 18 9.60 -0.41 -34.54
CA LYS A 18 8.67 -1.29 -33.84
C LYS A 18 8.40 -0.83 -32.40
N SER A 19 9.43 -0.36 -31.72
CA SER A 19 9.35 0.18 -30.36
C SER A 19 10.65 0.90 -29.98
N ALA A 20 10.56 1.81 -29.01
CA ALA A 20 11.71 2.43 -28.37
C ALA A 20 11.53 2.31 -26.86
N PHE A 21 12.45 1.62 -26.19
CA PHE A 21 12.45 1.42 -24.74
C PHE A 21 13.83 1.76 -24.19
N THR A 22 13.89 2.27 -22.96
CA THR A 22 15.15 2.44 -22.24
C THR A 22 15.64 1.09 -21.74
N LEU A 23 16.94 0.83 -21.85
CA LEU A 23 17.54 -0.38 -21.30
C LEU A 23 17.51 -0.27 -19.76
N HIS A 24 16.95 -1.28 -19.09
CA HIS A 24 17.01 -1.37 -17.63
C HIS A 24 18.47 -1.62 -17.24
N ASP A 25 19.01 -0.83 -16.32
CA ASP A 25 20.37 -1.06 -15.84
C ASP A 25 20.39 -2.42 -15.13
N ASN A 26 21.13 -3.36 -15.70
CA ASN A 26 21.34 -4.66 -15.10
C ASN A 26 22.47 -4.48 -14.09
N VAL A 27 22.08 -4.18 -12.84
CA VAL A 27 22.98 -4.20 -11.68
C VAL A 27 23.43 -5.65 -11.48
N GLN A 28 24.32 -6.11 -12.36
CA GLN A 28 25.12 -7.29 -12.13
C GLN A 28 26.18 -6.85 -11.13
N PHE A 29 26.07 -7.40 -9.92
CA PHE A 29 27.00 -7.20 -8.81
C PHE A 29 28.45 -7.37 -9.31
N ASN A 30 29.13 -6.26 -9.56
CA ASN A 30 30.53 -6.25 -9.94
C ASN A 30 31.36 -6.46 -8.66
N ASN A 31 31.67 -7.73 -8.40
CA ASN A 31 32.41 -8.23 -7.24
C ASN A 31 33.89 -7.80 -7.17
N ASN A 32 34.30 -6.64 -7.70
CA ASN A 32 35.68 -6.21 -7.54
C ASN A 32 35.88 -4.69 -7.69
N ARG A 33 36.02 -4.02 -6.55
CA ARG A 33 37.22 -3.25 -6.12
C ARG A 33 36.87 -1.98 -5.32
N ASN A 34 37.10 -2.07 -4.01
CA ASN A 34 37.74 -1.03 -3.19
C ASN A 34 36.91 0.21 -2.77
N SER A 35 35.59 0.19 -2.89
CA SER A 35 34.73 1.15 -2.20
C SER A 35 33.79 0.38 -1.31
N ASN A 36 33.84 0.60 0.01
CA ASN A 36 32.97 -0.04 1.01
C ASN A 36 31.53 -0.12 0.50
N PRO A 37 31.03 -1.30 0.07
CA PRO A 37 29.68 -1.43 -0.45
C PRO A 37 28.77 -1.91 0.69
N THR A 38 28.85 -1.26 1.86
CA THR A 38 27.83 -1.47 2.90
C THR A 38 26.60 -0.68 2.50
N SER A 39 25.74 -1.23 1.64
CA SER A 39 24.34 -0.77 1.60
C SER A 39 23.33 -1.62 0.82
N LEU A 40 23.66 -2.75 0.17
CA LEU A 40 22.64 -3.44 -0.64
C LEU A 40 22.68 -4.98 -0.67
N GLU A 41 23.54 -5.62 0.09
CA GLU A 41 23.54 -7.08 0.20
C GLU A 41 23.70 -7.45 1.67
N GLU A 42 22.93 -8.43 2.12
CA GLU A 42 22.86 -8.92 3.51
C GLU A 42 22.03 -8.07 4.49
N ASN A 43 20.73 -7.93 4.24
CA ASN A 43 19.78 -8.01 5.36
C ASN A 43 18.72 -9.05 5.02
N ASN A 44 18.87 -10.21 5.67
CA ASN A 44 17.87 -11.26 5.75
C ASN A 44 16.50 -10.66 6.08
N GLY A 45 15.57 -10.67 5.12
CA GLY A 45 14.13 -10.58 5.39
C GLY A 45 13.65 -9.38 6.20
N GLU A 46 14.39 -8.27 6.24
CA GLU A 46 13.91 -7.05 6.88
C GLU A 46 12.84 -6.41 6.00
N ILE A 47 11.60 -6.45 6.47
CA ILE A 47 10.48 -5.76 5.86
C ILE A 47 10.75 -4.25 6.00
N HIS A 48 11.29 -3.62 4.96
CA HIS A 48 11.40 -2.17 4.92
C HIS A 48 10.00 -1.56 4.82
N ILE A 49 9.49 -1.09 5.96
CA ILE A 49 8.16 -0.48 6.10
C ILE A 49 8.05 0.82 5.28
N PHE A 50 9.17 1.52 5.10
CA PHE A 50 9.25 2.76 4.33
C PHE A 50 9.99 2.52 3.01
N GLN A 51 9.35 2.92 1.91
CA GLN A 51 9.97 2.77 0.59
C GLN A 51 11.07 3.84 0.44
N PRO A 52 12.31 3.48 0.02
CA PRO A 52 13.38 4.45 -0.16
C PRO A 52 13.12 5.33 -1.40
N LEU A 53 12.31 6.37 -1.22
CA LEU A 53 11.86 7.32 -2.26
C LEU A 53 13.03 7.97 -3.03
N GLY A 54 14.17 8.20 -2.36
CA GLY A 54 15.37 8.74 -3.00
C GLY A 54 15.93 7.85 -4.11
N ARG A 55 15.91 6.52 -3.93
CA ARG A 55 16.36 5.56 -4.95
C ARG A 55 15.35 5.46 -6.10
N ILE A 56 14.06 5.47 -5.78
CA ILE A 56 12.96 5.42 -6.77
C ILE A 56 12.99 6.67 -7.65
N ARG A 57 13.21 7.86 -7.07
CA ARG A 57 13.34 9.12 -7.81
C ARG A 57 14.50 9.13 -8.78
N ASN A 58 15.67 8.61 -8.37
CA ASN A 58 16.84 8.59 -9.24
C ASN A 58 16.74 7.55 -10.36
N TYR A 59 15.97 6.47 -10.16
CA TYR A 59 15.81 5.39 -11.13
C TYR A 59 14.65 5.62 -12.11
N PHE A 60 13.47 6.00 -11.61
CA PHE A 60 12.26 6.18 -12.42
C PHE A 60 11.97 7.64 -12.79
N GLY A 61 12.66 8.59 -12.15
CA GLY A 61 12.38 10.01 -12.28
C GLY A 61 11.29 10.52 -11.34
N GLU A 62 11.09 11.84 -11.36
CA GLU A 62 10.27 12.56 -10.39
C GLU A 62 8.77 12.23 -10.48
N LYS A 63 8.24 12.02 -11.70
CA LYS A 63 6.81 11.75 -11.92
C LYS A 63 6.34 10.45 -11.29
N ILE A 64 7.12 9.37 -11.46
CA ILE A 64 6.79 8.05 -10.92
C ILE A 64 7.06 8.01 -9.42
N SER A 65 8.13 8.65 -8.95
CA SER A 65 8.40 8.76 -7.52
C SER A 65 7.31 9.51 -6.76
N PHE A 66 6.70 10.54 -7.37
CA PHE A 66 5.59 11.28 -6.76
C PHE A 66 4.32 10.43 -6.62
N TYR A 67 4.04 9.55 -7.60
CA TYR A 67 2.94 8.59 -7.50
C TYR A 67 3.11 7.68 -6.28
N PHE A 68 4.31 7.09 -6.11
CA PHE A 68 4.59 6.23 -4.96
C PHE A 68 4.52 6.97 -3.62
N ALA A 69 5.02 8.22 -3.56
CA ALA A 69 4.91 9.06 -2.36
C ALA A 69 3.45 9.33 -1.96
N LEU A 70 2.59 9.62 -2.93
CA LEU A 70 1.16 9.82 -2.68
C LEU A 70 0.48 8.53 -2.22
N MET A 71 0.81 7.39 -2.82
CA MET A 71 0.25 6.10 -2.41
C MET A 71 0.61 5.74 -0.96
N GLU A 72 1.87 5.95 -0.57
CA GLU A 72 2.33 5.74 0.81
C GLU A 72 1.61 6.69 1.78
N THR A 73 1.49 7.96 1.41
CA THR A 73 0.78 8.97 2.21
C THR A 73 -0.70 8.61 2.41
N LEU A 74 -1.37 8.10 1.37
CA LEU A 74 -2.76 7.64 1.45
C LEU A 74 -2.92 6.43 2.37
N LEU A 75 -1.99 5.48 2.33
CA LEU A 75 -2.01 4.30 3.21
C LEU A 75 -1.83 4.71 4.68
N ILE A 76 -0.90 5.62 4.96
CA ILE A 76 -0.67 6.16 6.31
C ILE A 76 -1.90 6.90 6.81
N SER A 77 -2.53 7.71 5.93
CA SER A 77 -3.77 8.42 6.27
C SER A 77 -4.94 7.49 6.55
N LEU A 78 -4.93 6.25 6.04
CA LEU A 78 -5.98 5.25 6.25
C LEU A 78 -5.87 4.55 7.62
N VAL A 79 -4.70 4.59 8.27
CA VAL A 79 -4.50 3.94 9.57
C VAL A 79 -5.39 4.55 10.66
N VAL A 80 -5.55 5.88 10.67
CA VAL A 80 -6.39 6.60 11.64
C VAL A 80 -7.88 6.20 11.55
N PRO A 81 -8.55 6.28 10.38
CA PRO A 81 -9.94 5.86 10.25
C PRO A 81 -10.12 4.35 10.44
N ALA A 82 -9.14 3.52 10.06
CA ALA A 82 -9.19 2.08 10.31
C ALA A 82 -9.21 1.78 11.81
N PHE A 83 -8.34 2.43 12.59
CA PHE A 83 -8.30 2.28 14.04
C PHE A 83 -9.61 2.73 14.70
N LEU A 84 -10.14 3.88 14.29
CA LEU A 84 -11.42 4.39 14.78
C LEU A 84 -12.56 3.41 14.46
N GLY A 85 -12.59 2.86 13.25
CA GLY A 85 -13.59 1.88 12.82
C GLY A 85 -13.55 0.60 13.67
N VAL A 86 -12.35 0.10 13.96
CA VAL A 86 -12.16 -1.07 14.84
C VAL A 86 -12.69 -0.79 16.25
N VAL A 87 -12.36 0.36 16.85
CA VAL A 87 -12.83 0.72 18.19
C VAL A 87 -14.36 0.77 18.26
N VAL A 88 -15.01 1.43 17.29
CA VAL A 88 -16.48 1.52 17.24
C VAL A 88 -17.11 0.15 17.03
N PHE A 89 -16.49 -0.70 16.20
CA PHE A 89 -16.96 -2.05 15.96
C PHE A 89 -16.91 -2.94 17.22
N LEU A 90 -15.81 -2.89 17.98
CA LEU A 90 -15.71 -3.62 19.25
C LEU A 90 -16.74 -3.15 20.28
N TYR A 91 -16.98 -1.84 20.39
CA TYR A 91 -17.99 -1.30 21.31
C TYR A 91 -19.40 -1.79 20.94
N GLY A 92 -19.73 -1.84 19.64
CA GLY A 92 -20.97 -2.41 19.15
C GLY A 92 -21.13 -3.90 19.50
N ILE A 93 -20.06 -4.70 19.33
CA ILE A 93 -20.07 -6.12 19.71
C ILE A 93 -20.30 -6.29 21.22
N TYR A 94 -19.61 -5.50 22.03
CA TYR A 94 -19.74 -5.56 23.50
C TYR A 94 -21.17 -5.24 23.94
N ILE A 95 -21.77 -4.16 23.42
CA ILE A 95 -23.16 -3.80 23.74
C ILE A 95 -24.12 -4.93 23.33
N ARG A 96 -23.98 -5.45 22.11
CA ARG A 96 -24.83 -6.55 21.62
C ARG A 96 -24.72 -7.78 22.52
N PHE A 97 -23.51 -8.11 22.97
CA PHE A 97 -23.27 -9.24 23.88
C PHE A 97 -23.96 -9.05 25.23
N VAL A 98 -23.81 -7.87 25.85
CA VAL A 98 -24.45 -7.55 27.13
C VAL A 98 -25.98 -7.56 27.00
N TYR A 99 -26.52 -6.98 25.93
CA TYR A 99 -27.96 -7.01 25.66
C TYR A 99 -28.48 -8.45 25.49
N ASN A 100 -27.72 -9.30 24.77
CA ASN A 100 -28.06 -10.70 24.57
C ASN A 100 -27.88 -11.58 25.82
N ASN A 101 -27.19 -11.12 26.85
CA ASN A 101 -27.20 -11.84 28.14
C ASN A 101 -28.41 -11.41 28.97
N LYS A 102 -28.71 -10.11 28.97
CA LYS A 102 -29.83 -9.52 29.71
C LYS A 102 -31.19 -10.01 29.18
N ASN A 103 -31.42 -10.03 27.88
CA ASN A 103 -32.68 -10.53 27.30
C ASN A 103 -32.95 -11.99 27.68
N ASN A 104 -31.95 -12.87 27.61
CA ASN A 104 -32.05 -14.28 27.98
C ASN A 104 -32.29 -14.46 29.48
N THR A 105 -31.71 -13.59 30.31
CA THR A 105 -31.98 -13.60 31.75
C THR A 105 -33.40 -13.13 32.06
N ILE A 106 -33.86 -12.04 31.42
CA ILE A 106 -35.21 -11.49 31.64
C ILE A 106 -36.29 -12.44 31.12
N THR A 107 -36.09 -13.14 29.99
CA THR A 107 -37.06 -14.13 29.49
C THR A 107 -37.14 -15.35 30.41
N VAL A 108 -36.03 -15.85 30.94
CA VAL A 108 -36.02 -16.93 31.93
C VAL A 108 -36.70 -16.50 33.23
N LEU A 109 -36.46 -15.27 33.70
CA LEU A 109 -37.08 -14.73 34.91
C LEU A 109 -38.60 -14.52 34.74
N ALA A 110 -39.02 -13.99 33.58
CA ALA A 110 -40.43 -13.81 33.24
C ALA A 110 -41.16 -15.14 33.07
N PHE A 111 -40.51 -16.14 32.48
CA PHE A 111 -41.06 -17.49 32.37
C PHE A 111 -41.19 -18.18 33.73
N GLY A 112 -40.19 -18.03 34.62
CA GLY A 112 -40.27 -18.53 36.00
C GLY A 112 -41.41 -17.88 36.79
N MET A 113 -41.52 -16.55 36.75
CA MET A 113 -42.63 -15.84 37.40
C MET A 113 -44.02 -16.22 36.86
N ALA A 114 -44.13 -16.58 35.58
CA ALA A 114 -45.39 -17.01 34.98
C ALA A 114 -45.79 -18.45 35.34
N LEU A 115 -44.86 -19.27 35.82
CA LEU A 115 -45.12 -20.67 36.20
C LEU A 115 -45.54 -20.83 37.67
N ASP A 116 -45.22 -19.84 38.51
CA ASP A 116 -45.58 -19.79 39.94
C ASP A 116 -46.97 -19.16 40.21
N LEU A 117 -47.72 -18.79 39.16
CA LEU A 117 -49.10 -18.26 39.22
C LEU A 117 -50.11 -19.30 38.69
#